data_AF-D8F1A6-F1
#
_entry.id   AF-D8F1A6-F1
#
_cell.length_a   1.000
_cell.length_b   1.000
_cell.length_c   1.000
_cell.angle_alpha   90.00
_cell.angle_beta   90.00
_cell.angle_gamma   90.00
#
_symmetry.space_group_name_H-M   'P 1'
#
loop_
_entity.id
_entity.type
_entity.pdbx_description
1 polymer ?
#
loop_
_entity_poly.entity_id
_entity_poly.type
_entity_poly.pdbx_seq_one_letter_code
_entity_poly.pdbx_strand_id
1 'polypeptide(L)'
;HIEKVVEGVCAGNLFFEMPTVHFFSEEAFCFGNNKVLKTREKKVVTLDIGAFRAKETIMQSEDDGKVYTCRELKSLAPHRCTFGYDVIVYVGYALFVHCRSEKDIVSELARKNISISDREVSFLGKKFVTYLAVAHRESRQKIRSAMDQRGGYILHVDGTCEGDSPHLFTGLDGIAEVVLDNIKIPSEQSELLIPFFEKIKGQYGDPIALVHDMGKGILSAIAAVFPGTPDFICHFHFLRDIGKDLMEDEYKKIRNRLKKHKIRGSLRRMAKSLERTAVQDRKVMVETSTEN
;
A
#
# COMPACT_ATOMS: atom_id res chain seq x y z
N HIS A 1 28.80 -11.55 5.99
CA HIS A 1 29.48 -12.31 4.91
C HIS A 1 28.54 -12.80 3.83
N ILE A 2 27.29 -13.20 4.15
CA ILE A 2 26.25 -13.55 3.15
C ILE A 2 25.74 -12.32 2.38
N GLU A 3 25.63 -11.14 3.03
CA GLU A 3 25.20 -9.90 2.35
C GLU A 3 26.15 -9.46 1.21
N LYS A 4 27.46 -9.69 1.35
CA LYS A 4 28.45 -9.37 0.29
C LYS A 4 28.38 -10.32 -0.93
N VAL A 5 27.81 -11.51 -0.78
CA VAL A 5 27.64 -12.46 -1.90
C VAL A 5 26.38 -12.13 -2.70
N VAL A 6 25.37 -11.52 -2.07
CA VAL A 6 24.13 -11.09 -2.73
C VAL A 6 24.31 -9.77 -3.50
N GLU A 7 25.22 -8.88 -3.07
CA GLU A 7 25.58 -7.68 -3.84
C GLU A 7 26.19 -8.01 -5.23
N GLY A 8 26.84 -9.17 -5.37
CA GLY A 8 27.40 -9.63 -6.64
C GLY A 8 26.35 -10.10 -7.66
N VAL A 9 25.15 -10.45 -7.21
CA VAL A 9 24.06 -11.03 -8.03
C VAL A 9 22.89 -10.05 -8.10
N CYS A 10 23.17 -8.79 -8.44
CA CYS A 10 22.12 -7.86 -8.86
C CYS A 10 21.79 -8.11 -10.34
N ALA A 11 20.54 -7.96 -10.74
CA ALA A 11 20.13 -8.12 -12.14
C ALA A 11 20.93 -7.22 -13.11
N GLY A 12 21.39 -6.05 -12.64
CA GLY A 12 22.31 -5.17 -13.39
C GLY A 12 23.69 -5.76 -13.65
N ASN A 13 24.15 -6.68 -12.80
CA ASN A 13 25.41 -7.41 -12.98
C ASN A 13 25.22 -8.69 -13.80
N LEU A 14 24.01 -9.26 -13.80
CA LEU A 14 23.66 -10.46 -14.59
C LEU A 14 23.37 -10.14 -16.05
N PHE A 15 22.83 -8.95 -16.34
CA PHE A 15 22.41 -8.55 -17.67
C PHE A 15 23.01 -7.19 -18.06
N PHE A 16 24.22 -7.21 -18.61
CA PHE A 16 24.89 -6.01 -19.16
C PHE A 16 24.09 -5.35 -20.29
N GLU A 17 23.35 -6.16 -21.06
CA GLU A 17 22.40 -5.71 -22.06
C GLU A 17 20.98 -6.10 -21.66
N MET A 18 19.99 -5.31 -22.08
CA MET A 18 18.57 -5.59 -21.82
C MET A 18 18.19 -6.97 -22.42
N PRO A 19 17.90 -7.99 -21.59
CA PRO A 19 17.66 -9.33 -22.08
C PRO A 19 16.33 -9.43 -22.82
N THR A 20 16.19 -10.42 -23.69
CA THR A 20 14.90 -10.75 -24.34
C THR A 20 14.33 -12.02 -23.71
N VAL A 21 13.13 -11.90 -23.15
CA VAL A 21 12.39 -13.02 -22.55
C VAL A 21 11.23 -13.38 -23.47
N HIS A 22 11.14 -14.65 -23.83
CA HIS A 22 10.13 -15.16 -24.75
C HIS A 22 8.90 -15.66 -23.98
N PHE A 23 7.74 -15.22 -24.42
CA PHE A 23 6.44 -15.60 -23.85
C PHE A 23 5.59 -16.26 -24.92
N PHE A 24 5.03 -17.41 -24.60
CA PHE A 24 4.11 -18.14 -25.45
C PHE A 24 3.00 -18.76 -24.58
N SER A 25 1.94 -19.23 -25.23
CA SER A 25 0.87 -19.93 -24.52
C SER A 25 1.18 -21.42 -24.51
N GLU A 26 1.34 -22.02 -23.33
CA GLU A 26 1.52 -23.47 -23.19
C GLU A 26 0.33 -24.24 -23.77
N GLU A 27 -0.90 -23.74 -23.54
CA GLU A 27 -2.13 -24.32 -24.11
C GLU A 27 -2.07 -24.41 -25.64
N ALA A 28 -1.48 -23.42 -26.31
CA ALA A 28 -1.33 -23.42 -27.77
C ALA A 28 -0.19 -24.30 -28.27
N PHE A 29 0.80 -24.60 -27.43
CA PHE A 29 1.89 -25.49 -27.81
C PHE A 29 1.51 -26.96 -27.64
N CYS A 30 0.71 -27.26 -26.62
CA CYS A 30 0.33 -28.63 -26.27
C CYS A 30 -0.86 -29.18 -27.06
N PHE A 31 -1.74 -28.32 -27.61
CA PHE A 31 -3.00 -28.77 -28.21
C PHE A 31 -3.33 -28.06 -29.53
N GLY A 32 -3.40 -28.82 -30.62
CA GLY A 32 -4.05 -28.41 -31.88
C GLY A 32 -3.13 -27.92 -32.99
N ASN A 33 -3.70 -27.78 -34.19
CA ASN A 33 -3.03 -27.23 -35.36
C ASN A 33 -3.08 -25.69 -35.25
N ASN A 34 -2.05 -25.10 -34.64
CA ASN A 34 -1.99 -23.68 -34.33
C ASN A 34 -0.96 -22.97 -35.22
N LYS A 35 -1.36 -21.84 -35.80
CA LYS A 35 -0.46 -20.96 -36.55
C LYS A 35 -0.08 -19.73 -35.74
N VAL A 36 1.11 -19.20 -36.01
CA VAL A 36 1.53 -17.91 -35.47
C VAL A 36 0.69 -16.81 -36.13
N LEU A 37 -0.12 -16.13 -35.33
CA LEU A 37 -0.92 -15.00 -35.80
C LEU A 37 -0.07 -13.74 -35.86
N LYS A 38 0.67 -13.46 -34.78
CA LYS A 38 1.60 -12.32 -34.70
C LYS A 38 2.57 -12.49 -33.54
N THR A 39 3.71 -11.81 -33.65
CA THR A 39 4.63 -11.59 -32.54
C THR A 39 4.58 -10.13 -32.13
N ARG A 40 4.56 -9.85 -30.83
CA ARG A 40 4.67 -8.50 -30.30
C ARG A 40 5.77 -8.40 -29.28
N GLU A 41 6.45 -7.26 -29.28
CA GLU A 41 7.52 -6.97 -28.33
C GLU A 41 7.13 -5.75 -27.51
N LYS A 42 7.39 -5.80 -26.20
CA LYS A 42 7.27 -4.63 -25.33
C LYS A 42 8.39 -4.62 -24.29
N LYS A 43 8.76 -3.43 -23.82
CA LYS A 43 9.61 -3.28 -22.65
C LYS A 43 8.80 -3.60 -21.39
N VAL A 44 9.35 -4.42 -20.51
CA VAL A 44 8.83 -4.68 -19.17
C VAL A 44 9.93 -4.45 -18.15
N VAL A 45 9.57 -3.96 -16.96
CA VAL A 45 10.49 -3.69 -15.87
C VAL A 45 9.93 -4.32 -14.61
N THR A 46 10.69 -5.24 -14.01
CA THR A 46 10.36 -5.97 -12.76
C THR A 46 11.47 -5.79 -11.73
N LEU A 47 11.19 -6.02 -10.46
CA LEU A 47 12.18 -5.95 -9.37
C LEU A 47 13.29 -6.98 -9.52
N ASP A 48 12.97 -8.17 -10.03
CA ASP A 48 13.92 -9.29 -10.09
C ASP A 48 14.92 -9.17 -11.25
N ILE A 49 14.49 -8.64 -12.40
CA ILE A 49 15.32 -8.56 -13.63
C ILE A 49 15.75 -7.12 -13.95
N GLY A 50 15.01 -6.12 -13.48
CA GLY A 50 15.08 -4.78 -14.06
C GLY A 50 14.39 -4.76 -15.43
N ALA A 51 14.93 -4.00 -16.37
CA ALA A 51 14.35 -3.86 -17.71
C ALA A 51 14.67 -5.06 -18.62
N PHE A 52 13.66 -5.59 -19.31
CA PHE A 52 13.81 -6.61 -20.34
C PHE A 52 12.82 -6.40 -21.50
N ARG A 53 13.13 -7.00 -22.65
CA ARG A 53 12.24 -7.07 -23.82
C ARG A 53 11.38 -8.32 -23.72
N ALA A 54 10.10 -8.15 -23.43
CA ALA A 54 9.13 -9.23 -23.46
C ALA A 54 8.67 -9.46 -24.90
N LYS A 55 9.02 -10.62 -25.47
CA LYS A 55 8.62 -11.04 -26.82
C LYS A 55 7.53 -12.08 -26.73
N GLU A 56 6.28 -11.69 -26.99
CA GLU A 56 5.13 -12.58 -26.94
C GLU A 56 4.74 -13.07 -28.33
N THR A 57 4.69 -14.40 -28.50
CA THR A 57 4.15 -15.06 -29.68
C THR A 57 2.69 -15.38 -29.45
N ILE A 58 1.81 -14.78 -30.26
CA ILE A 58 0.37 -15.00 -30.21
C ILE A 58 0.01 -16.00 -31.30
N MET A 59 -0.66 -17.08 -30.88
CA MET A 59 -1.08 -18.16 -31.76
C MET A 59 -2.58 -18.13 -31.96
N GLN A 60 -3.03 -18.67 -33.09
CA GLN A 60 -4.44 -18.87 -33.38
C GLN A 60 -4.67 -20.31 -33.82
N SER A 61 -5.70 -20.94 -33.28
CA SER A 61 -6.13 -22.26 -33.76
C SER A 61 -6.68 -22.15 -35.17
N GLU A 62 -6.26 -23.07 -36.04
CA GLU A 62 -6.79 -23.18 -37.39
C GLU A 62 -8.18 -23.82 -37.42
N ASP A 63 -8.54 -24.57 -36.38
CA ASP A 63 -9.79 -25.33 -36.30
C ASP A 63 -10.98 -24.45 -35.87
N ASP A 64 -10.80 -23.60 -34.85
CA ASP A 64 -11.88 -22.80 -34.25
C ASP A 64 -11.61 -21.29 -34.26
N GLY A 65 -10.44 -20.85 -34.75
CA GLY A 65 -10.05 -19.44 -34.80
C GLY A 65 -9.73 -18.81 -33.44
N LYS A 66 -9.70 -19.57 -32.34
CA LYS A 66 -9.41 -19.08 -30.99
C LYS A 66 -7.99 -18.53 -30.89
N VAL A 67 -7.86 -17.37 -30.24
CA VAL A 67 -6.56 -16.68 -30.07
C VAL A 67 -5.97 -16.96 -28.70
N TYR A 68 -4.74 -17.45 -28.69
CA TYR A 68 -3.99 -17.79 -27.50
C TYR A 68 -2.96 -16.70 -27.18
N THR A 69 -3.01 -16.18 -25.95
CA THR A 69 -2.07 -15.17 -25.42
C THR A 69 -1.43 -15.70 -24.15
N CYS A 70 -0.21 -15.24 -23.85
CA CYS A 70 0.52 -15.72 -22.68
C CYS A 70 -0.07 -15.12 -21.39
N ARG A 71 -0.52 -15.97 -20.46
CA ARG A 71 -1.04 -15.55 -19.16
C ARG A 71 0.06 -15.04 -18.24
N GLU A 72 1.26 -15.62 -18.31
CA GLU A 72 2.41 -15.22 -17.49
C GLU A 72 2.77 -13.75 -17.72
N LEU A 73 2.89 -13.32 -18.99
CA LEU A 73 3.19 -11.92 -19.31
C LEU A 73 2.11 -10.95 -18.79
N LYS A 74 0.85 -11.39 -18.77
CA LYS A 74 -0.27 -10.61 -18.19
C LYS A 74 -0.20 -10.56 -16.66
N SER A 75 0.30 -11.61 -16.02
CA SER A 75 0.48 -11.66 -14.56
C SER A 75 1.66 -10.82 -14.08
N LEU A 76 2.66 -10.56 -14.93
CA LEU A 76 3.84 -9.76 -14.59
C LEU A 76 3.56 -8.26 -14.58
N ALA A 77 2.86 -7.74 -15.60
CA ALA A 77 2.67 -6.31 -15.77
C ALA A 77 1.27 -5.96 -16.29
N PRO A 78 0.67 -4.85 -15.81
CA PRO A 78 -0.65 -4.44 -16.28
C PRO A 78 -0.69 -4.13 -17.78
N HIS A 79 -1.90 -4.14 -18.35
CA HIS A 79 -2.10 -3.86 -19.76
C HIS A 79 -1.49 -2.50 -20.14
N ARG A 80 -0.69 -2.47 -21.23
CA ARG A 80 0.02 -1.29 -21.75
C ARG A 80 0.93 -0.59 -20.73
N CYS A 81 1.41 -1.31 -19.73
CA CYS A 81 2.36 -0.79 -18.74
C CYS A 81 3.77 -1.36 -18.94
N THR A 82 4.75 -0.50 -18.68
CA THR A 82 6.18 -0.86 -18.66
C THR A 82 6.56 -1.50 -17.34
N PHE A 83 6.15 -0.91 -16.21
CA PHE A 83 6.47 -1.44 -14.88
C PHE A 83 5.52 -2.56 -14.46
N GLY A 84 6.08 -3.61 -13.88
CA GLY A 84 5.38 -4.76 -13.34
C GLY A 84 4.58 -4.44 -12.08
N TYR A 85 3.70 -5.37 -11.71
CA TYR A 85 2.89 -5.24 -10.48
C TYR A 85 3.76 -5.16 -9.23
N ASP A 86 4.86 -5.92 -9.21
CA ASP A 86 5.88 -5.91 -8.15
C ASP A 86 6.50 -4.53 -7.93
N VAL A 87 6.90 -3.83 -8.99
CA VAL A 87 7.45 -2.47 -8.91
C VAL A 87 6.38 -1.49 -8.43
N ILE A 88 5.13 -1.64 -8.91
CA ILE A 88 3.99 -0.81 -8.46
C ILE A 88 3.76 -0.99 -6.95
N VAL A 89 3.78 -2.23 -6.47
CA VAL A 89 3.63 -2.56 -5.04
C VAL A 89 4.79 -1.98 -4.24
N TYR A 90 6.03 -2.14 -4.69
CA TYR A 90 7.22 -1.58 -4.03
C TYR A 90 7.09 -0.06 -3.86
N VAL A 91 6.77 0.66 -4.94
CA VAL A 91 6.59 2.11 -4.91
C VAL A 91 5.45 2.50 -3.97
N GLY A 92 4.34 1.76 -4.00
CA GLY A 92 3.21 1.97 -3.10
C GLY A 92 3.57 1.90 -1.64
N TYR A 93 4.24 0.81 -1.22
CA TYR A 93 4.68 0.65 0.17
C TYR A 93 5.71 1.71 0.56
N ALA A 94 6.68 2.00 -0.31
CA ALA A 94 7.68 3.01 -0.03
C ALA A 94 7.06 4.39 0.22
N LEU A 95 6.07 4.79 -0.60
CA LEU A 95 5.36 6.07 -0.45
C LEU A 95 4.46 6.11 0.79
N PHE A 96 3.58 5.11 0.94
CA PHE A 96 2.45 5.22 1.87
C PHE A 96 2.66 4.54 3.22
N VAL A 97 3.59 3.60 3.32
CA VAL A 97 3.88 2.85 4.56
C VAL A 97 5.23 3.29 5.15
N HIS A 98 6.24 3.46 4.30
CA HIS A 98 7.59 3.81 4.74
C HIS A 98 7.92 5.30 4.65
N CYS A 99 6.96 6.12 4.18
CA CYS A 99 7.07 7.57 4.09
C CYS A 99 8.35 8.04 3.37
N ARG A 100 8.78 7.32 2.33
CA ARG A 100 9.94 7.68 1.51
C ARG A 100 9.60 8.79 0.53
N SER A 101 10.56 9.67 0.28
CA SER A 101 10.42 10.68 -0.79
C SER A 101 10.59 10.02 -2.16
N GLU A 102 10.06 10.64 -3.23
CA GLU A 102 10.24 10.11 -4.58
C GLU A 102 11.72 9.95 -4.95
N LYS A 103 12.58 10.89 -4.51
CA LYS A 103 14.03 10.84 -4.75
C LYS A 103 14.71 9.65 -4.08
N ASP A 104 14.28 9.32 -2.86
CA ASP A 104 14.77 8.13 -2.15
C ASP A 104 14.37 6.88 -2.93
N ILE A 105 13.12 6.81 -3.39
CA ILE A 105 12.59 5.68 -4.16
C ILE A 105 13.31 5.51 -5.50
N VAL A 106 13.56 6.60 -6.23
CA VAL A 106 14.36 6.57 -7.46
C VAL A 106 15.75 6.00 -7.17
N SER A 107 16.40 6.45 -6.09
CA SER A 107 17.74 5.98 -5.71
C SER A 107 17.73 4.51 -5.28
N GLU A 108 16.71 4.05 -4.56
CA GLU A 108 16.53 2.65 -4.17
C GLU A 108 16.31 1.74 -5.37
N LEU A 109 15.45 2.15 -6.31
CA LEU A 109 15.16 1.40 -7.53
C LEU A 109 16.37 1.39 -8.48
N ALA A 110 17.16 2.45 -8.56
CA ALA A 110 18.40 2.48 -9.33
C ALA A 110 19.39 1.39 -8.87
N ARG A 111 19.50 1.15 -7.56
CA ARG A 111 20.33 0.05 -7.01
C ARG A 111 19.82 -1.34 -7.39
N LYS A 112 18.54 -1.44 -7.75
CA LYS A 112 17.89 -2.66 -8.26
C LYS A 112 17.87 -2.72 -9.79
N ASN A 113 18.73 -1.95 -10.46
CA ASN A 113 18.80 -1.86 -11.93
C ASN A 113 17.49 -1.35 -12.58
N ILE A 114 16.74 -0.51 -11.88
CA ILE A 114 15.49 0.08 -12.36
C ILE A 114 15.67 1.60 -12.50
N SER A 115 15.78 2.06 -13.74
CA SER A 115 15.75 3.48 -14.08
C SER A 115 14.32 4.00 -14.13
N ILE A 116 14.00 4.99 -13.30
CA ILE A 116 12.68 5.60 -13.19
C ILE A 116 12.82 7.09 -12.82
N SER A 117 11.85 7.91 -13.23
CA SER A 117 11.81 9.33 -12.89
C SER A 117 10.91 9.60 -11.69
N ASP A 118 11.12 10.72 -10.98
CA ASP A 118 10.25 11.16 -9.87
C ASP A 118 8.77 11.20 -10.29
N ARG A 119 8.47 11.75 -11.49
CA ARG A 119 7.09 11.81 -12.01
C ARG A 119 6.48 10.44 -12.21
N GLU A 120 7.27 9.47 -12.68
CA GLU A 120 6.81 8.10 -12.86
C GLU A 120 6.57 7.42 -11.50
N VAL A 121 7.43 7.67 -10.49
CA VAL A 121 7.19 7.21 -9.10
C VAL A 121 5.84 7.74 -8.59
N SER A 122 5.56 9.04 -8.72
CA SER A 122 4.27 9.60 -8.30
C SER A 122 3.09 8.98 -9.08
N PHE A 123 3.28 8.65 -10.36
CA PHE A 123 2.25 7.99 -11.18
C PHE A 123 2.00 6.54 -10.73
N LEU A 124 3.06 5.76 -10.49
CA LEU A 124 2.94 4.40 -9.96
C LEU A 124 2.31 4.38 -8.57
N GLY A 125 2.58 5.39 -7.74
CA GLY A 125 1.89 5.57 -6.45
C GLY A 125 0.37 5.69 -6.60
N LYS A 126 -0.11 6.50 -7.55
CA LYS A 126 -1.56 6.61 -7.85
C LYS A 126 -2.14 5.29 -8.37
N LYS A 127 -1.39 4.58 -9.22
CA LYS A 127 -1.81 3.25 -9.69
C LYS A 127 -1.91 2.25 -8.55
N PHE A 128 -0.94 2.24 -7.64
CA PHE A 128 -0.95 1.35 -6.48
C PHE A 128 -2.23 1.53 -5.66
N VAL A 129 -2.58 2.76 -5.27
CA VAL A 129 -3.82 3.03 -4.51
C VAL A 129 -5.06 2.58 -5.28
N THR A 130 -5.07 2.80 -6.60
CA THR A 130 -6.20 2.42 -7.46
C THR A 130 -6.34 0.89 -7.53
N TYR A 131 -5.25 0.17 -7.78
CA TYR A 131 -5.25 -1.29 -7.83
C TYR A 131 -5.52 -1.92 -6.48
N LEU A 132 -5.00 -1.36 -5.39
CA LEU A 132 -5.32 -1.81 -4.05
C LEU A 132 -6.84 -1.68 -3.79
N ALA A 133 -7.45 -0.55 -4.14
CA ALA A 133 -8.88 -0.35 -3.97
C ALA A 133 -9.72 -1.33 -4.82
N VAL A 134 -9.32 -1.62 -6.06
CA VAL A 134 -10.01 -2.59 -6.92
C VAL A 134 -9.84 -4.01 -6.39
N ALA A 135 -8.60 -4.43 -6.11
CA ALA A 135 -8.30 -5.76 -5.59
C ALA A 135 -9.00 -6.03 -4.26
N HIS A 136 -9.08 -5.03 -3.39
CA HIS A 136 -9.84 -5.10 -2.14
C HIS A 136 -11.34 -5.36 -2.38
N ARG A 137 -11.95 -4.59 -3.28
CA ARG A 137 -13.37 -4.74 -3.64
C ARG A 137 -13.65 -6.10 -4.28
N GLU A 138 -12.79 -6.57 -5.17
CA GLU A 138 -12.90 -7.88 -5.82
C GLU A 138 -12.68 -9.04 -4.83
N SER A 139 -11.93 -8.79 -3.75
CA SER A 139 -11.69 -9.77 -2.69
C SER A 139 -12.80 -9.86 -1.65
N ARG A 140 -13.87 -9.05 -1.76
CA ARG A 140 -14.95 -8.97 -0.76
C ARG A 140 -15.52 -10.34 -0.38
N GLN A 141 -15.79 -11.22 -1.34
CA GLN A 141 -16.34 -12.55 -1.05
C GLN A 141 -15.34 -13.44 -0.31
N LYS A 142 -14.03 -13.30 -0.61
CA LYS A 142 -12.98 -14.01 0.12
C LYS A 142 -12.85 -13.51 1.55
N ILE A 143 -12.93 -12.19 1.74
CA ILE A 143 -12.94 -11.56 3.07
C ILE A 143 -14.13 -12.07 3.88
N ARG A 144 -15.34 -12.03 3.30
CA ARG A 144 -16.56 -12.54 3.95
C ARG A 144 -16.44 -14.03 4.31
N SER A 145 -15.96 -14.85 3.38
CA SER A 145 -15.74 -16.28 3.64
C SER A 145 -14.75 -16.52 4.79
N ALA A 146 -13.70 -15.70 4.89
CA ALA A 146 -12.73 -15.77 5.98
C ALA A 146 -13.33 -15.33 7.33
N MET A 147 -14.25 -14.35 7.34
CA MET A 147 -15.00 -13.95 8.53
C MET A 147 -15.93 -15.08 9.01
N ASP A 148 -16.69 -15.69 8.09
CA ASP A 148 -17.61 -16.79 8.41
C ASP A 148 -16.86 -17.97 9.04
N GLN A 149 -15.67 -18.30 8.53
CA GLN A 149 -14.78 -19.34 9.09
C GLN A 149 -14.27 -19.02 10.50
N ARG A 150 -14.26 -17.74 10.89
CA ARG A 150 -13.85 -17.26 12.23
C ARG A 150 -15.04 -17.07 13.18
N GLY A 151 -16.26 -17.38 12.74
CA GLY A 151 -17.48 -17.18 13.53
C GLY A 151 -18.05 -15.76 13.48
N GLY A 152 -17.62 -14.95 12.50
CA GLY A 152 -18.04 -13.56 12.32
C GLY A 152 -16.87 -12.58 12.45
N TYR A 153 -17.19 -11.30 12.66
CA TYR A 153 -16.21 -10.24 12.78
C TYR A 153 -16.62 -9.20 13.83
N ILE A 154 -15.63 -8.57 14.47
CA ILE A 154 -15.83 -7.44 15.38
C ILE A 154 -15.58 -6.17 14.57
N LEU A 155 -16.58 -5.30 14.45
CA LEU A 155 -16.41 -4.04 13.72
C LEU A 155 -15.74 -3.01 14.62
N HIS A 156 -14.44 -2.83 14.41
CA HIS A 156 -13.71 -1.68 14.94
C HIS A 156 -13.93 -0.47 14.05
N VAL A 157 -14.24 0.66 14.65
CA VAL A 157 -14.49 1.91 13.95
C VAL A 157 -13.65 3.02 14.56
N ASP A 158 -12.94 3.75 13.69
CA ASP A 158 -12.13 4.88 14.11
C ASP A 158 -12.10 5.99 13.06
N GLY A 159 -11.92 7.22 13.53
CA GLY A 159 -11.86 8.44 12.74
C GLY A 159 -10.58 9.21 13.00
N THR A 160 -9.96 9.71 11.93
CA THR A 160 -8.82 10.63 12.04
C THR A 160 -9.00 11.84 11.14
N CYS A 161 -8.59 13.01 11.61
CA CYS A 161 -8.57 14.24 10.84
C CYS A 161 -7.23 14.96 10.98
N GLU A 162 -6.83 15.72 9.95
CA GLU A 162 -5.65 16.59 10.01
C GLU A 162 -6.07 18.04 9.77
N GLY A 163 -6.06 18.86 10.82
CA GLY A 163 -6.51 20.26 10.74
C GLY A 163 -7.96 20.37 10.25
N ASP A 164 -8.21 21.23 9.28
CA ASP A 164 -9.53 21.44 8.66
C ASP A 164 -9.85 20.46 7.52
N SER A 165 -9.09 19.36 7.39
CA SER A 165 -9.36 18.34 6.38
C SER A 165 -10.57 17.46 6.73
N PRO A 166 -11.25 16.87 5.74
CA PRO A 166 -12.28 15.88 6.00
C PRO A 166 -11.76 14.73 6.87
N HIS A 167 -12.60 14.25 7.77
CA HIS A 167 -12.34 13.09 8.61
C HIS A 167 -12.24 11.85 7.71
N LEU A 168 -11.13 11.12 7.82
CA LEU A 168 -10.98 9.78 7.28
C LEU A 168 -11.50 8.79 8.32
N PHE A 169 -12.60 8.14 7.98
CA PHE A 169 -13.28 7.18 8.83
C PHE A 169 -13.04 5.77 8.29
N THR A 170 -12.70 4.84 9.17
CA THR A 170 -12.27 3.48 8.83
C THR A 170 -13.08 2.45 9.61
N GLY A 171 -13.58 1.45 8.90
CA GLY A 171 -14.14 0.24 9.50
C GLY A 171 -13.17 -0.92 9.32
N LEU A 172 -12.90 -1.68 10.37
CA LEU A 172 -11.94 -2.78 10.39
C LEU A 172 -12.57 -4.01 11.05
N ASP A 173 -12.29 -5.19 10.51
CA ASP A 173 -12.50 -6.45 11.22
C ASP A 173 -11.38 -6.62 12.27
N GLY A 174 -11.74 -6.50 13.54
CA GLY A 174 -10.83 -6.62 14.67
C GLY A 174 -10.26 -8.02 14.89
N ILE A 175 -10.84 -9.06 14.29
CA ILE A 175 -10.34 -10.44 14.39
C ILE A 175 -9.32 -10.73 13.29
N ALA A 176 -9.64 -10.36 12.05
CA ALA A 176 -8.74 -10.56 10.91
C ALA A 176 -7.69 -9.46 10.73
N GLU A 177 -7.85 -8.34 11.43
CA GLU A 177 -7.05 -7.11 11.25
C GLU A 177 -7.08 -6.62 9.80
N VAL A 178 -8.25 -6.75 9.17
CA VAL A 178 -8.48 -6.34 7.78
C VAL A 178 -9.36 -5.11 7.75
N VAL A 179 -8.88 -4.04 7.09
CA VAL A 179 -9.69 -2.85 6.80
C VAL A 179 -10.83 -3.25 5.86
N LEU A 180 -12.08 -2.97 6.24
CA LEU A 180 -13.27 -3.33 5.47
C LEU A 180 -13.63 -2.27 4.45
N ASP A 181 -13.66 -1.02 4.90
CA ASP A 181 -13.98 0.13 4.06
C ASP A 181 -13.53 1.43 4.72
N ASN A 182 -13.35 2.47 3.89
CA ASN A 182 -12.93 3.80 4.31
C ASN A 182 -13.84 4.86 3.67
N ILE A 183 -14.18 5.91 4.40
CA ILE A 183 -14.92 7.06 3.88
C ILE A 183 -14.26 8.37 4.32
N LYS A 184 -14.27 9.38 3.44
CA LYS A 184 -13.92 10.75 3.80
C LYS A 184 -15.20 11.55 3.98
N ILE A 185 -15.41 12.09 5.18
CA ILE A 185 -16.59 12.86 5.54
C ILE A 185 -16.19 14.23 6.13
N PRO A 186 -16.94 15.31 5.85
CA PRO A 186 -16.59 16.64 6.36
C PRO A 186 -16.72 16.73 7.89
N SER A 187 -17.56 15.92 8.51
CA SER A 187 -17.75 15.86 9.96
C SER A 187 -18.28 14.48 10.38
N GLU A 188 -18.15 14.15 11.66
CA GLU A 188 -18.65 12.91 12.27
C GLU A 188 -20.15 12.97 12.61
N GLN A 189 -20.95 13.67 11.79
CA GLN A 189 -22.40 13.69 11.98
C GLN A 189 -23.00 12.32 11.65
N SER A 190 -23.98 11.87 12.44
CA SER A 190 -24.60 10.55 12.30
C SER A 190 -25.19 10.32 10.91
N GLU A 191 -25.81 11.34 10.31
CA GLU A 191 -26.39 11.28 8.95
C GLU A 191 -25.35 10.93 7.87
N LEU A 192 -24.08 11.27 8.09
CA LEU A 192 -22.98 10.96 7.18
C LEU A 192 -22.37 9.57 7.45
N LEU A 193 -22.48 9.09 8.68
CA LEU A 193 -21.97 7.79 9.12
C LEU A 193 -22.94 6.64 8.84
N ILE A 194 -24.26 6.88 8.90
CA ILE A 194 -25.28 5.86 8.63
C ILE A 194 -25.06 5.18 7.27
N PRO A 195 -24.92 5.90 6.14
CA PRO A 195 -24.69 5.24 4.84
C PRO A 195 -23.40 4.42 4.79
N PHE A 196 -22.37 4.83 5.53
CA PHE A 196 -21.11 4.10 5.62
C PHE A 196 -21.29 2.76 6.36
N PHE A 197 -21.99 2.77 7.49
CA PHE A 197 -22.30 1.57 8.25
C PHE A 197 -23.27 0.64 7.52
N GLU A 198 -24.30 1.18 6.86
CA GLU A 198 -25.19 0.39 6.00
C GLU A 198 -24.44 -0.30 4.86
N LYS A 199 -23.47 0.40 4.25
CA LYS A 199 -22.61 -0.17 3.22
C LYS A 199 -21.77 -1.33 3.76
N ILE A 200 -21.18 -1.20 4.95
CA ILE A 200 -20.42 -2.29 5.59
C ILE A 200 -21.36 -3.46 5.87
N LYS A 201 -22.51 -3.21 6.50
CA LYS A 201 -23.53 -4.23 6.80
C LYS A 201 -24.00 -4.98 5.56
N GLY A 202 -24.30 -4.26 4.48
CA GLY A 202 -24.72 -4.87 3.21
C GLY A 202 -23.63 -5.71 2.53
N GLN A 203 -22.36 -5.42 2.79
CA GLN A 203 -21.22 -6.15 2.20
C GLN A 203 -20.81 -7.38 3.02
N TYR A 204 -20.82 -7.26 4.35
CA TYR A 204 -20.19 -8.22 5.26
C TYR A 204 -21.16 -8.87 6.27
N GLY A 205 -22.42 -8.41 6.34
CA GLY A 205 -23.41 -8.90 7.29
C GLY A 205 -23.41 -8.11 8.59
N ASP A 206 -24.08 -8.64 9.61
CA ASP A 206 -24.06 -8.04 10.96
C ASP A 206 -22.78 -8.45 11.69
N PRO A 207 -22.07 -7.49 12.33
CA PRO A 207 -20.94 -7.82 13.19
C PRO A 207 -21.41 -8.52 14.47
N ILE A 208 -20.53 -9.32 15.07
CA ILE A 208 -20.83 -9.97 16.37
C ILE A 208 -20.68 -9.02 17.55
N ALA A 209 -19.90 -7.95 17.37
CA ALA A 209 -19.68 -6.88 18.32
C ALA A 209 -19.14 -5.63 17.62
N LEU A 210 -19.31 -4.47 18.26
CA LEU A 210 -18.81 -3.17 17.82
C LEU A 210 -17.76 -2.67 18.81
N VAL A 211 -16.72 -2.03 18.31
CA VAL A 211 -15.71 -1.35 19.14
C VAL A 211 -15.39 0.02 18.55
N HIS A 212 -15.68 1.09 19.28
CA HIS A 212 -15.47 2.45 18.78
C HIS A 212 -15.25 3.45 19.93
N ASP A 213 -14.90 4.70 19.61
CA ASP A 213 -14.81 5.77 20.62
C ASP A 213 -16.20 6.29 21.05
N MET A 214 -16.30 7.17 22.04
CA MET A 214 -17.60 7.64 22.52
C MET A 214 -18.17 8.83 21.73
N GLY A 215 -17.81 8.99 20.46
CA GLY A 215 -18.32 10.07 19.61
C GLY A 215 -19.84 10.04 19.46
N LYS A 216 -20.52 11.18 19.72
CA LYS A 216 -21.99 11.28 19.69
C LYS A 216 -22.61 10.85 18.35
N GLY A 217 -21.97 11.23 17.25
CA GLY A 217 -22.46 10.86 15.92
C GLY A 217 -22.30 9.37 15.63
N ILE A 218 -21.22 8.76 16.13
CA ILE A 218 -20.96 7.32 16.01
C ILE A 218 -22.00 6.53 16.79
N LEU A 219 -22.20 6.88 18.07
CA LEU A 219 -23.24 6.27 18.93
C LEU A 219 -24.63 6.34 18.28
N SER A 220 -25.00 7.51 17.75
CA SER A 220 -26.30 7.67 17.08
C SER A 220 -26.42 6.86 15.80
N ALA A 221 -25.35 6.76 14.99
CA ALA A 221 -25.37 6.00 13.75
C ALA A 221 -25.35 4.49 14.00
N ILE A 222 -24.62 4.02 15.01
CA ILE A 222 -24.61 2.61 15.44
C ILE A 222 -25.98 2.18 15.94
N ALA A 223 -26.61 2.98 16.80
CA ALA A 223 -27.95 2.69 17.29
C ALA A 223 -28.98 2.56 16.15
N ALA A 224 -28.80 3.31 15.07
CA ALA A 224 -29.66 3.23 13.89
C ALA A 224 -29.40 1.99 13.01
N VAL A 225 -28.14 1.60 12.80
CA VAL A 225 -27.77 0.57 11.80
C VAL A 225 -27.61 -0.83 12.40
N PHE A 226 -27.15 -0.93 13.65
CA PHE A 226 -26.82 -2.18 14.34
C PHE A 226 -27.58 -2.34 15.68
N PRO A 227 -28.92 -2.17 15.71
CA PRO A 227 -29.67 -2.28 16.95
C PRO A 227 -29.51 -3.66 17.59
N GLY A 228 -29.22 -3.69 18.90
CA GLY A 228 -29.07 -4.94 19.68
C GLY A 228 -27.73 -5.65 19.51
N THR A 229 -26.80 -5.13 18.71
CA THR A 229 -25.44 -5.66 18.62
C THR A 229 -24.65 -5.28 19.87
N PRO A 230 -23.87 -6.18 20.49
CA PRO A 230 -22.99 -5.84 21.60
C PRO A 230 -22.05 -4.68 21.24
N ASP A 231 -22.09 -3.62 22.05
CA ASP A 231 -21.42 -2.35 21.78
C ASP A 231 -20.41 -2.02 22.87
N PHE A 232 -19.14 -1.91 22.49
CA PHE A 232 -18.01 -1.75 23.41
C PHE A 232 -17.20 -0.49 23.12
N ILE A 233 -16.69 0.09 24.20
CA ILE A 233 -15.81 1.27 24.12
C ILE A 233 -14.40 0.82 23.75
N CYS A 234 -13.78 1.53 22.82
CA CYS A 234 -12.37 1.37 22.51
C CYS A 234 -11.52 1.75 23.74
N HIS A 235 -10.86 0.75 24.36
CA HIS A 235 -10.05 0.95 25.56
C HIS A 235 -8.90 1.93 25.37
N PHE A 236 -8.32 2.02 24.16
CA PHE A 236 -7.28 3.00 23.88
C PHE A 236 -7.81 4.43 24.04
N HIS A 237 -8.95 4.73 23.42
CA HIS A 237 -9.61 6.03 23.51
C HIS A 237 -10.00 6.35 24.95
N PHE A 238 -10.61 5.39 25.65
CA PHE A 238 -10.96 5.53 27.06
C PHE A 238 -9.76 5.85 27.95
N LEU A 239 -8.67 5.09 27.85
CA LEU A 239 -7.47 5.31 28.66
C LEU A 239 -6.75 6.61 28.30
N ARG A 240 -6.73 6.98 27.02
CA ARG A 240 -6.18 8.26 26.55
C ARG A 240 -6.91 9.44 27.18
N ASP A 241 -8.25 9.38 27.19
CA ASP A 241 -9.08 10.46 27.69
C ASP A 241 -8.99 10.56 29.23
N ILE A 242 -8.96 9.43 29.95
CA ILE A 242 -8.61 9.40 31.39
C ILE A 242 -7.24 10.02 31.64
N GLY A 243 -6.23 9.64 30.86
CA GLY A 243 -4.87 10.18 31.00
C GLY A 243 -4.84 11.70 30.80
N LYS A 244 -5.66 12.21 29.88
CA LYS A 244 -5.84 13.64 29.67
C LYS A 244 -6.50 14.30 30.89
N ASP A 245 -7.61 13.76 31.37
CA ASP A 245 -8.33 14.33 32.51
C ASP A 245 -7.47 14.37 33.78
N LEU A 246 -6.65 13.34 34.01
CA LEU A 246 -5.80 13.23 35.20
C LEU A 246 -4.51 14.07 35.12
N MET A 247 -3.93 14.25 33.93
CA MET A 247 -2.54 14.73 33.80
C MET A 247 -2.38 15.97 32.91
N GLU A 248 -3.44 16.50 32.30
CA GLU A 248 -3.33 17.60 31.32
C GLU A 248 -2.62 18.84 31.90
N ASP A 249 -2.83 19.16 33.18
CA ASP A 249 -2.20 20.32 33.80
C ASP A 249 -0.69 20.13 34.03
N GLU A 250 -0.26 18.94 34.44
CA GLU A 250 1.14 18.54 34.55
C GLU A 250 1.79 18.56 33.16
N TYR A 251 1.11 18.00 32.16
CA TYR A 251 1.57 18.05 30.76
C TYR A 251 1.70 19.48 30.25
N LYS A 252 0.74 20.37 30.54
CA LYS A 252 0.82 21.80 30.19
C LYS A 252 2.02 22.47 30.87
N LYS A 253 2.26 22.22 32.16
CA LYS A 253 3.42 22.75 32.89
C LYS A 253 4.74 22.32 32.24
N ILE A 254 4.90 21.03 31.92
CA ILE A 254 6.09 20.49 31.24
C ILE A 254 6.23 21.11 29.85
N ARG A 255 5.15 21.13 29.05
CA ARG A 255 5.11 21.69 27.69
C ARG A 255 5.54 23.16 27.69
N ASN A 256 5.05 23.95 28.64
CA ASN A 256 5.39 25.36 28.79
C ASN A 256 6.85 25.56 29.19
N ARG A 257 7.40 24.74 30.10
CA ARG A 257 8.83 24.77 30.45
C ARG A 257 9.71 24.42 29.26
N LEU A 258 9.39 23.34 28.53
CA LEU A 258 10.12 22.95 27.32
C LEU A 258 10.09 24.04 26.25
N LYS A 259 8.95 24.73 26.08
CA LYS A 259 8.81 25.87 25.17
C LYS A 259 9.65 27.07 25.64
N LYS A 260 9.58 27.43 26.93
CA LYS A 260 10.37 28.53 27.54
C LYS A 260 11.87 28.33 27.33
N HIS A 261 12.37 27.13 27.55
CA HIS A 261 13.79 26.79 27.36
C HIS A 261 14.17 26.47 25.91
N LYS A 262 13.24 26.61 24.95
CA LYS A 262 13.46 26.35 23.51
C LYS A 262 14.04 24.95 23.23
N ILE A 263 13.77 23.97 24.10
CA ILE A 263 14.37 22.62 24.04
C ILE A 263 14.04 21.95 22.70
N ARG A 264 12.77 22.02 22.27
CA ARG A 264 12.33 21.50 20.96
C ARG A 264 13.10 22.12 19.79
N GLY A 265 13.37 23.43 19.84
CA GLY A 265 14.16 24.11 18.81
C GLY A 265 15.62 23.65 18.80
N SER A 266 16.21 23.45 19.98
CA SER A 266 17.56 22.90 20.13
C SER A 266 17.66 21.49 19.56
N LEU A 267 16.75 20.59 19.97
CA LEU A 267 16.69 19.21 19.46
C LEU A 267 16.47 19.17 17.95
N ARG A 268 15.60 20.02 17.40
CA ARG A 268 15.37 20.08 15.94
C ARG A 268 16.60 20.57 15.17
N ARG A 269 17.37 21.50 15.73
CA ARG A 269 18.66 21.92 15.14
C ARG A 269 19.70 20.80 15.20
N MET A 270 19.77 20.09 16.33
CA MET A 270 20.67 18.95 16.52
C MET A 270 20.35 17.83 15.53
N ALA A 271 19.06 17.46 15.41
CA ALA A 271 18.60 16.47 14.42
C ALA A 271 18.99 16.88 12.99
N LYS A 272 18.74 18.13 12.59
CA LYS A 272 19.17 18.64 11.27
C LYS A 272 20.68 18.60 11.07
N SER A 273 21.46 18.87 12.12
CA SER A 273 22.92 18.78 12.06
C SER A 273 23.37 17.34 11.83
N LEU A 274 22.80 16.39 12.57
CA LEU A 274 23.09 14.96 12.42
C LEU A 274 22.67 14.43 11.05
N GLU A 275 21.50 14.84 10.54
CA GLU A 275 21.06 14.51 9.17
C GLU A 275 22.05 15.02 8.13
N ARG A 276 22.54 16.26 8.26
CA ARG A 276 23.54 16.81 7.35
C ARG A 276 24.85 16.05 7.42
N THR A 277 25.32 15.72 8.62
CA THR A 277 26.54 14.92 8.81
C THR A 277 26.37 13.53 8.18
N ALA A 278 25.27 12.84 8.43
CA ALA A 278 24.99 11.52 7.84
C ALA A 278 24.90 11.56 6.31
N VAL A 279 24.35 12.63 5.73
CA VAL A 279 24.33 12.85 4.27
C VAL A 279 25.73 13.13 3.73
N GLN A 280 26.54 13.94 4.43
CA GLN A 280 27.92 14.22 4.05
C GLN A 280 28.77 12.96 4.12
N ASP A 281 28.66 12.17 5.19
CA ASP A 281 29.39 10.91 5.35
C ASP A 281 29.00 9.89 4.28
N ARG A 282 27.71 9.79 3.94
CA ARG A 282 27.26 8.99 2.76
C ARG A 282 27.88 9.47 1.46
N LYS A 283 27.98 10.77 1.25
CA LYS A 283 28.52 11.35 0.02
C LYS A 283 30.02 11.04 -0.10
N VAL A 284 30.77 11.20 0.99
CA VAL A 284 32.20 10.85 1.06
C VAL A 284 32.42 9.35 0.86
N MET A 285 31.57 8.48 1.44
CA MET A 285 31.64 7.03 1.21
C MET A 285 31.37 6.63 -0.24
N VAL A 286 30.46 7.32 -0.94
CA VAL A 286 30.16 7.08 -2.36
C VAL A 286 31.29 7.57 -3.26
N GLU A 287 31.86 8.75 -2.98
CA GLU A 287 32.98 9.31 -3.74
C GLU A 287 34.26 8.45 -3.60
N THR A 288 34.56 7.96 -2.39
CA THR A 288 35.72 7.08 -2.13
C THR A 288 35.57 5.65 -2.67
N SER A 289 34.35 5.21 -3.01
CA SER A 289 34.11 3.92 -3.67
C SER A 289 34.01 3.99 -5.19
N THR A 290 34.06 5.20 -5.78
CA THR A 290 34.19 5.42 -7.23
C THR A 290 35.62 5.71 -7.70
N GLU A 291 36.56 5.93 -6.78
CA GLU A 291 37.99 6.18 -7.09
C GLU A 291 38.89 4.92 -6.97
N ASN A 292 38.32 3.76 -6.64
CA ASN A 292 39.00 2.44 -6.64
C ASN A 292 38.33 1.50 -7.65
#